data_AF-A0A4D4K6I9-F1
#
_entry.id   AF-A0A4D4K6I9-F1
#
_cell.length_a   1.000
_cell.length_b   1.000
_cell.length_c   1.000
_cell.angle_alpha   90.00
_cell.angle_beta   90.00
_cell.angle_gamma   90.00
#
_symmetry.space_group_name_H-M   'P 1'
#
loop_
_entity.id
_entity.type
_entity.pdbx_description
1 polymer ?
#
loop_
_entity_poly.entity_id
_entity_poly.type
_entity_poly.pdbx_seq_one_letter_code
_entity_poly.pdbx_strand_id
1 'polypeptide(L)'
;MERRPLRPARLGDLPPGRAAPPPGARPTGQRPPGDRRAVHGRLRRPVLRRPPPRLFRAAASFSGVSHTTLDPAGIQGILTGQGADPTALWGDPAAQSALWDAHNPYALIPRLPRGYPLYLACGNGTPGPLDPPDRPEDTLERGLGEMAQRYVRRARAHGLAVTAHLYGPGTHTWPYWERELTRALPLLTDPVA
;
A
#
# COMPACT_ATOMS: atom_id res chain seq x y z
N MET A 1 -4.79 -31.85 -40.16
CA MET A 1 -6.12 -31.69 -39.52
C MET A 1 -6.00 -30.56 -38.51
N GLU A 2 -6.63 -29.43 -38.81
CA GLU A 2 -6.41 -28.11 -38.21
C GLU A 2 -6.83 -28.00 -36.74
N ARG A 3 -6.08 -27.20 -35.97
CA ARG A 3 -6.49 -26.73 -34.64
C ARG A 3 -7.36 -25.48 -34.80
N ARG A 4 -8.61 -25.56 -34.36
CA ARG A 4 -9.54 -24.41 -34.26
C ARG A 4 -9.02 -23.36 -33.26
N PRO A 5 -9.10 -22.04 -33.56
CA PRO A 5 -8.73 -21.00 -32.60
C PRO A 5 -9.88 -20.70 -31.63
N LEU A 6 -9.53 -20.43 -30.36
CA LEU A 6 -10.44 -19.94 -29.33
C LEU A 6 -10.73 -18.44 -29.55
N ARG A 7 -12.02 -18.08 -29.59
CA ARG A 7 -12.48 -16.67 -29.64
C ARG A 7 -12.47 -16.05 -28.23
N PRO A 8 -12.08 -14.77 -28.07
CA PRO A 8 -12.25 -14.07 -26.80
C PRO A 8 -13.72 -13.65 -26.57
N ALA A 9 -14.17 -13.70 -25.32
CA ALA A 9 -15.50 -13.29 -24.90
C ALA A 9 -15.72 -11.77 -25.06
N ARG A 10 -16.91 -11.36 -25.51
CA ARG A 10 -17.31 -9.95 -25.62
C ARG A 10 -17.87 -9.45 -24.28
N LEU A 11 -17.66 -8.16 -24.00
CA LEU A 11 -18.02 -7.43 -22.78
C LEU A 11 -19.56 -7.22 -22.60
N GLY A 12 -20.41 -8.17 -22.99
CA GLY A 12 -21.87 -8.01 -23.04
C GLY A 12 -22.69 -8.93 -22.13
N ASP A 13 -22.09 -9.97 -21.53
CA ASP A 13 -22.85 -11.10 -20.95
C ASP A 13 -22.83 -11.17 -19.42
N LEU A 14 -23.08 -10.06 -18.71
CA LEU A 14 -23.29 -10.07 -17.26
C LEU A 14 -24.73 -9.60 -16.90
N PRO A 15 -25.50 -10.37 -16.11
CA PRO A 15 -26.87 -10.00 -15.74
C PRO A 15 -26.90 -8.82 -14.74
N PRO A 16 -27.95 -7.96 -14.77
CA PRO A 16 -28.03 -6.79 -13.91
C PRO A 16 -28.22 -7.16 -12.44
N GLY A 17 -27.38 -6.60 -11.58
CA GLY A 17 -27.45 -6.76 -10.12
C GLY A 17 -28.67 -6.06 -9.52
N ARG A 18 -29.32 -6.72 -8.56
CA ARG A 18 -30.46 -6.19 -7.78
C ARG A 18 -30.06 -4.92 -7.01
N ALA A 19 -30.91 -3.90 -7.09
CA ALA A 19 -30.81 -2.67 -6.33
C ALA A 19 -31.02 -2.90 -4.81
N ALA A 20 -30.22 -2.22 -3.98
CA ALA A 20 -30.35 -2.21 -2.53
C ALA A 20 -31.41 -1.18 -2.06
N PRO A 21 -32.19 -1.47 -1.00
CA PRO A 21 -33.19 -0.53 -0.49
C PRO A 21 -32.56 0.57 0.40
N PRO A 22 -33.18 1.77 0.46
CA PRO A 22 -32.66 2.90 1.23
C PRO A 22 -32.90 2.73 2.75
N PRO A 23 -32.02 3.30 3.61
CA PRO A 23 -32.13 3.16 5.06
C PRO A 23 -33.07 4.22 5.66
N GLY A 24 -34.13 3.78 6.35
CA GLY A 24 -34.95 4.71 7.14
C GLY A 24 -36.35 4.22 7.52
N ALA A 25 -36.46 3.16 8.32
CA ALA A 25 -37.70 2.84 9.04
C ALA A 25 -37.38 2.30 10.43
N ARG A 26 -37.68 3.07 11.47
CA ARG A 26 -37.67 2.63 12.88
C ARG A 26 -39.05 2.07 13.23
N PRO A 27 -39.18 0.89 13.84
CA PRO A 27 -40.42 0.49 14.48
C PRO A 27 -40.53 1.16 15.85
N THR A 28 -41.59 1.93 16.02
CA THR A 28 -42.12 2.44 17.28
C THR A 28 -42.70 1.28 18.10
N GLY A 29 -42.37 1.22 19.39
CA GLY A 29 -42.92 0.23 20.31
C GLY A 29 -42.70 0.63 21.77
N GLN A 30 -43.66 1.35 22.34
CA GLN A 30 -43.78 1.60 23.78
C GLN A 30 -44.24 0.33 24.50
N ARG A 31 -43.67 0.05 25.69
CA ARG A 31 -44.34 -0.65 26.79
C ARG A 31 -43.93 -0.04 28.15
N PRO A 32 -44.81 -0.13 29.19
CA PRO A 32 -44.89 0.82 30.32
C PRO A 32 -44.16 0.32 31.59
N PRO A 33 -44.18 1.07 32.73
CA PRO A 33 -43.21 0.94 33.81
C PRO A 33 -43.65 -0.03 34.92
N GLY A 34 -42.68 -0.66 35.59
CA GLY A 34 -42.95 -1.55 36.72
C GLY A 34 -41.68 -2.18 37.32
N ASP A 35 -41.15 -1.48 38.32
CA ASP A 35 -40.42 -1.93 39.51
C ASP A 35 -39.97 -3.42 39.64
N ARG A 36 -38.66 -3.65 39.86
CA ARG A 36 -38.08 -4.26 41.08
C ARG A 36 -36.64 -4.73 40.86
N ARG A 37 -35.87 -4.58 41.93
CA ARG A 37 -34.43 -4.83 42.09
C ARG A 37 -33.98 -6.18 41.53
N ALA A 38 -32.90 -6.17 40.76
CA ALA A 38 -31.97 -7.28 40.64
C ALA A 38 -30.55 -6.72 40.59
N VAL A 39 -29.84 -6.82 41.72
CA VAL A 39 -28.37 -6.77 41.72
C VAL A 39 -27.91 -8.05 41.02
N HIS A 40 -27.30 -7.90 39.85
CA HIS A 40 -26.53 -8.96 39.22
C HIS A 40 -25.22 -8.33 38.77
N GLY A 41 -24.14 -8.76 39.41
CA GLY A 41 -22.78 -8.45 39.01
C GLY A 41 -22.57 -8.90 37.57
N ARG A 42 -22.68 -7.96 36.62
CA ARG A 42 -22.13 -8.16 35.30
C ARG A 42 -20.63 -7.98 35.44
N LEU A 43 -19.93 -9.11 35.52
CA LEU A 43 -18.60 -9.22 34.95
C LEU A 43 -18.69 -8.63 33.55
N ARG A 44 -18.30 -7.36 33.39
CA ARG A 44 -17.98 -6.80 32.09
C ARG A 44 -16.76 -7.57 31.64
N ARG A 45 -16.97 -8.71 30.96
CA ARG A 45 -15.93 -9.26 30.11
C ARG A 45 -15.53 -8.10 29.21
N PRO A 46 -14.26 -7.64 29.21
CA PRO A 46 -13.83 -6.77 28.14
C PRO A 46 -14.12 -7.55 26.88
N VAL A 47 -15.03 -7.05 26.05
CA VAL A 47 -15.10 -7.49 24.67
C VAL A 47 -13.75 -7.10 24.12
N LEU A 48 -12.84 -8.08 24.07
CA LEU A 48 -11.62 -8.01 23.30
C LEU A 48 -12.10 -7.69 21.89
N ARG A 49 -12.06 -6.40 21.54
CA ARG A 49 -12.26 -5.96 20.17
C ARG A 49 -11.04 -6.49 19.44
N ARG A 50 -11.17 -7.70 18.90
CA ARG A 50 -10.15 -8.31 18.06
C ARG A 50 -9.91 -7.30 16.94
N PRO A 51 -8.68 -6.78 16.78
CA PRO A 51 -8.39 -5.94 15.64
C PRO A 51 -8.75 -6.74 14.38
N PRO A 52 -9.29 -6.08 13.34
CA PRO A 52 -9.67 -6.77 12.12
C PRO A 52 -8.48 -7.61 11.62
N PRO A 53 -8.75 -8.79 11.05
CA PRO A 53 -7.68 -9.63 10.54
C PRO A 53 -6.82 -8.82 9.56
N ARG A 54 -5.50 -8.90 9.74
CA ARG A 54 -4.56 -8.27 8.81
C ARG A 54 -4.69 -8.99 7.47
N LEU A 55 -5.07 -8.25 6.43
CA LEU A 55 -5.15 -8.76 5.06
C LEU A 55 -3.75 -9.11 4.51
N PHE A 56 -2.75 -8.29 4.86
CA PHE A 56 -1.36 -8.48 4.43
C PHE A 56 -0.46 -8.82 5.62
N ARG A 57 0.38 -9.83 5.43
CA ARG A 57 1.31 -10.36 6.45
C ARG A 57 2.75 -9.88 6.24
N ALA A 58 3.09 -9.49 5.02
CA ALA A 58 4.35 -8.89 4.63
C ALA A 58 4.09 -7.87 3.51
N ALA A 59 5.07 -7.02 3.21
CA ALA A 59 5.03 -6.14 2.05
C ALA A 59 6.40 -6.11 1.35
N ALA A 60 6.40 -5.84 0.05
CA ALA A 60 7.60 -5.54 -0.73
C ALA A 60 7.42 -4.26 -1.53
N SER A 61 8.49 -3.49 -1.71
CA SER A 61 8.54 -2.32 -2.59
C SER A 61 9.83 -2.36 -3.40
N PHE A 62 9.71 -2.22 -4.73
CA PHE A 62 10.81 -2.18 -5.68
C PHE A 62 10.75 -0.83 -6.39
N SER A 63 11.72 0.04 -6.13
CA SER A 63 11.75 1.39 -6.70
C SER A 63 10.43 2.17 -6.49
N GLY A 64 9.78 1.97 -5.35
CA GLY A 64 8.47 2.58 -5.06
C GLY A 64 8.58 3.94 -4.39
N VAL A 65 7.58 4.80 -4.60
CA VAL A 65 7.43 6.09 -3.89
C VAL A 65 7.09 5.83 -2.42
N SER A 66 8.11 5.75 -1.57
CA SER A 66 7.95 5.45 -0.15
C SER A 66 7.78 6.68 0.74
N HIS A 67 7.97 7.89 0.21
CA HIS A 67 7.83 9.14 0.96
C HIS A 67 7.19 10.23 0.08
N THR A 68 5.85 10.25 0.02
CA THR A 68 5.12 11.10 -0.93
C THR A 68 5.29 12.59 -0.68
N THR A 69 5.45 13.01 0.58
CA THR A 69 5.67 14.43 0.92
C THR A 69 7.10 14.91 0.73
N LEU A 70 8.04 14.04 0.31
CA LEU A 70 9.41 14.45 -0.02
C LEU A 70 9.47 15.09 -1.40
N ASP A 71 8.64 14.59 -2.33
CA ASP A 71 8.52 15.13 -3.69
C ASP A 71 7.05 15.07 -4.17
N PRO A 72 6.18 15.97 -3.65
CA PRO A 72 4.80 16.07 -4.13
C PRO A 72 4.72 16.45 -5.61
N ALA A 73 5.67 17.26 -6.08
CA ALA A 73 5.72 17.73 -7.47
C ALA A 73 5.97 16.57 -8.44
N GLY A 74 6.86 15.64 -8.11
CA GLY A 74 7.07 14.41 -8.88
C GLY A 74 5.80 13.57 -9.01
N ILE A 75 5.04 13.41 -7.92
CA ILE A 75 3.77 12.67 -7.93
C ILE A 75 2.73 13.37 -8.80
N GLN A 76 2.60 14.70 -8.67
CA GLN A 76 1.72 15.49 -9.52
C GLN A 76 2.14 15.42 -11.00
N GLY A 77 3.45 15.44 -11.27
CA GLY A 77 4.02 15.27 -12.61
C GLY A 77 3.67 13.92 -13.24
N ILE A 78 3.64 12.83 -12.45
CA ILE A 78 3.15 11.52 -12.91
C ILE A 78 1.70 11.63 -13.37
N LEU A 79 0.82 12.24 -12.56
CA LEU A 79 -0.60 12.39 -12.91
C LEU A 79 -0.79 13.23 -14.18
N THR A 80 -0.11 14.38 -14.26
CA THR A 80 -0.14 15.23 -15.45
C THR A 80 0.37 14.50 -16.69
N GLY A 81 1.44 13.71 -16.55
CA GLY A 81 1.97 12.88 -17.65
C GLY A 81 1.00 11.78 -18.12
N GLN A 82 0.05 11.38 -17.27
CA GLN A 82 -1.06 10.48 -17.64
C GLN A 82 -2.32 11.22 -18.11
N GLY A 83 -2.27 12.55 -18.26
CA GLY A 83 -3.40 13.39 -18.66
C GLY A 83 -4.46 13.58 -17.56
N ALA A 84 -4.11 13.27 -16.30
CA ALA A 84 -4.99 13.46 -15.15
C ALA A 84 -4.75 14.82 -14.47
N ASP A 85 -5.79 15.36 -13.84
CA ASP A 85 -5.66 16.53 -12.96
C ASP A 85 -4.79 16.15 -11.73
N PRO A 86 -3.62 16.80 -11.54
CA PRO A 86 -2.72 16.48 -10.43
C PRO A 86 -3.33 16.77 -9.05
N THR A 87 -4.34 17.62 -8.95
CA THR A 87 -5.03 17.95 -7.69
C THR A 87 -6.21 17.01 -7.41
N ALA A 88 -6.66 16.24 -8.39
CA ALA A 88 -7.77 15.30 -8.21
C ALA A 88 -7.42 14.10 -7.31
N LEU A 89 -6.13 13.79 -7.13
CA LEU A 89 -5.69 12.68 -6.27
C LEU A 89 -5.87 13.03 -4.79
N TRP A 90 -5.12 14.02 -4.29
CA TRP A 90 -5.09 14.43 -2.88
C TRP A 90 -5.12 15.96 -2.68
N GLY A 91 -5.51 16.72 -3.71
CA GLY A 91 -5.55 18.17 -3.65
C GLY A 91 -4.18 18.83 -3.72
N ASP A 92 -4.12 20.07 -3.24
CA ASP A 92 -2.87 20.83 -3.13
C ASP A 92 -2.00 20.26 -1.99
N PRO A 93 -0.71 19.98 -2.22
CA PRO A 93 0.17 19.41 -1.20
C PRO A 93 0.33 20.25 0.06
N ALA A 94 0.27 21.57 -0.05
CA ALA A 94 0.42 22.47 1.09
C ALA A 94 -0.91 22.64 1.83
N ALA A 95 -1.97 23.00 1.10
CA ALA A 95 -3.29 23.25 1.68
C ALA A 95 -3.95 21.96 2.22
N GLN A 96 -3.67 20.80 1.62
CA GLN A 96 -4.18 19.49 2.05
C GLN A 96 -3.06 18.56 2.58
N SER A 97 -2.04 19.11 3.22
CA SER A 97 -0.91 18.36 3.80
C SER A 97 -1.31 17.16 4.67
N ALA A 98 -2.37 17.29 5.47
CA ALA A 98 -2.88 16.18 6.29
C ALA A 98 -3.42 15.00 5.45
N LEU A 99 -4.01 15.27 4.28
CA LEU A 99 -4.45 14.25 3.34
C LEU A 99 -3.24 13.56 2.69
N TRP A 100 -2.24 14.34 2.29
CA TRP A 100 -0.98 13.80 1.76
C TRP A 100 -0.28 12.89 2.78
N ASP A 101 -0.19 13.29 4.05
CA ASP A 101 0.36 12.45 5.12
C ASP A 101 -0.48 11.20 5.39
N ALA A 102 -1.80 11.27 5.25
CA ALA A 102 -2.68 10.10 5.39
C ALA A 102 -2.41 9.02 4.32
N HIS A 103 -1.79 9.40 3.20
CA HIS A 103 -1.40 8.50 2.10
C HIS A 103 0.12 8.35 1.94
N ASN A 104 0.92 8.90 2.86
CA ASN A 104 2.38 8.84 2.80
C ASN A 104 2.91 7.58 3.52
N PRO A 105 3.48 6.57 2.82
CA PRO A 105 3.96 5.36 3.48
C PRO A 105 4.94 5.64 4.62
N TYR A 106 5.79 6.66 4.49
CA TYR A 106 6.73 7.10 5.53
C TYR A 106 6.02 7.58 6.80
N ALA A 107 4.96 8.37 6.66
CA ALA A 107 4.14 8.83 7.78
C ALA A 107 3.33 7.69 8.40
N LEU A 108 2.96 6.69 7.60
CA LEU A 108 2.16 5.53 8.01
C LEU A 108 2.93 4.41 8.72
N ILE A 109 4.27 4.45 8.76
CA ILE A 109 5.13 3.46 9.45
C ILE A 109 4.61 3.11 10.87
N PRO A 110 4.22 4.07 11.72
CA PRO A 110 3.73 3.76 13.07
C PRO A 110 2.47 2.91 13.14
N ARG A 111 1.71 2.79 12.03
CA ARG A 111 0.51 1.93 11.94
C ARG A 111 0.86 0.46 11.75
N LEU A 112 2.10 0.15 11.36
CA LEU A 112 2.59 -1.22 11.20
C LEU A 112 3.02 -1.79 12.56
N PRO A 113 2.72 -3.07 12.84
CA PRO A 113 3.15 -3.70 14.08
C PRO A 113 4.67 -3.84 14.09
N ARG A 114 5.27 -3.81 15.28
CA ARG A 114 6.68 -4.18 15.44
C ARG A 114 6.89 -5.60 14.90
N GLY A 115 8.02 -5.83 14.25
CA GLY A 115 8.35 -7.08 13.58
C GLY A 115 7.62 -7.33 12.26
N TYR A 116 6.81 -6.39 11.74
CA TYR A 116 6.18 -6.56 10.42
C TYR A 116 7.26 -6.78 9.34
N PRO A 117 7.22 -7.90 8.59
CA PRO A 117 8.17 -8.18 7.51
C PRO A 117 7.99 -7.20 6.37
N LEU A 118 9.08 -6.53 6.00
CA LEU A 118 9.12 -5.59 4.89
C LEU A 118 10.36 -5.85 4.05
N TYR A 119 10.17 -6.03 2.76
CA TYR A 119 11.23 -5.99 1.76
C TYR A 119 11.23 -4.64 1.06
N LEU A 120 12.39 -4.01 0.92
CA LEU A 120 12.53 -2.77 0.17
C LEU A 120 13.80 -2.82 -0.66
N ALA A 121 13.68 -2.64 -1.97
CA ALA A 121 14.83 -2.54 -2.87
C ALA A 121 14.77 -1.30 -3.75
N CYS A 122 15.91 -0.67 -3.94
CA CYS A 122 16.06 0.53 -4.77
C CYS A 122 17.53 0.69 -5.19
N GLY A 123 17.74 1.18 -6.40
CA GLY A 123 19.03 1.65 -6.88
C GLY A 123 19.34 3.07 -6.40
N ASN A 124 20.41 3.64 -6.95
CA ASN A 124 20.81 5.04 -6.74
C ASN A 124 20.70 5.89 -8.02
N GLY A 125 20.26 5.29 -9.13
CA GLY A 125 20.15 5.93 -10.44
C GLY A 125 21.42 5.94 -11.28
N THR A 126 22.58 5.54 -10.75
CA THR A 126 23.77 5.36 -11.59
C THR A 126 23.65 4.07 -12.39
N PRO A 127 24.02 4.02 -13.68
CA PRO A 127 24.00 2.80 -14.48
C PRO A 127 24.72 1.64 -13.78
N GLY A 128 24.07 0.48 -13.72
CA GLY A 128 24.57 -0.70 -13.05
C GLY A 128 24.72 -1.91 -13.98
N PRO A 129 25.01 -3.09 -13.41
CA PRO A 129 25.37 -4.28 -14.19
C PRO A 129 24.27 -4.86 -15.08
N LEU A 130 23.01 -4.45 -14.87
CA LEU A 130 21.87 -4.92 -15.67
C LEU A 130 21.43 -3.89 -16.72
N ASP A 131 22.12 -2.76 -16.80
CA ASP A 131 21.85 -1.71 -17.78
C ASP A 131 22.68 -1.92 -19.05
N PRO A 132 22.22 -1.40 -20.21
CA PRO A 132 23.06 -1.34 -21.39
C PRO A 132 24.26 -0.39 -21.16
N PRO A 133 25.40 -0.59 -21.86
CA PRO A 133 26.63 0.17 -21.62
C PRO A 133 26.50 1.69 -21.75
N ASP A 134 25.53 2.18 -22.53
CA ASP A 134 25.28 3.59 -22.83
C ASP A 134 24.10 4.18 -22.02
N ARG A 135 23.60 3.45 -21.02
CA ARG A 135 22.52 3.92 -20.16
C ARG A 135 22.91 5.25 -19.50
N PRO A 136 22.10 6.32 -19.63
CA PRO A 136 22.32 7.54 -18.87
C PRO A 136 21.91 7.38 -17.40
N GLU A 137 22.34 8.31 -16.55
CA GLU A 137 21.85 8.44 -15.18
C GLU A 137 20.32 8.53 -15.12
N ASP A 138 19.74 7.80 -14.17
CA ASP A 138 18.31 7.74 -13.92
C ASP A 138 17.93 8.63 -12.72
N THR A 139 17.50 9.85 -13.03
CA THR A 139 17.14 10.85 -12.00
C THR A 139 15.92 10.44 -11.18
N LEU A 140 14.99 9.67 -11.76
CA LEU A 140 13.84 9.13 -11.06
C LEU A 140 14.30 8.12 -10.00
N GLU A 141 15.11 7.14 -10.40
CA GLU A 141 15.62 6.13 -9.46
C GLU A 141 16.47 6.76 -8.35
N ARG A 142 17.21 7.83 -8.65
CA ARG A 142 17.96 8.58 -7.64
C ARG A 142 17.05 9.17 -6.56
N GLY A 143 15.94 9.80 -6.95
CA GLY A 143 14.95 10.34 -6.02
C GLY A 143 14.28 9.24 -5.18
N LEU A 144 13.92 8.13 -5.83
CA LEU A 144 13.38 6.94 -5.16
C LEU A 144 14.36 6.34 -4.16
N GLY A 145 15.65 6.30 -4.50
CA GLY A 145 16.73 5.86 -3.62
C GLY A 145 16.84 6.69 -2.35
N GLU A 146 16.66 8.01 -2.44
CA GLU A 146 16.62 8.88 -1.27
C GLU A 146 15.41 8.59 -0.37
N MET A 147 14.22 8.46 -0.97
CA MET A 147 12.99 8.12 -0.26
C MET A 147 13.12 6.76 0.46
N ALA A 148 13.67 5.77 -0.24
CA ALA A 148 13.94 4.43 0.26
C ALA A 148 14.88 4.45 1.47
N GLN A 149 15.99 5.18 1.38
CA GLN A 149 16.94 5.34 2.48
C GLN A 149 16.28 5.96 3.73
N ARG A 150 15.51 7.03 3.56
CA ARG A 150 14.76 7.68 4.65
C ARG A 150 13.75 6.69 5.27
N TYR A 151 12.99 5.99 4.44
CA TYR A 151 12.01 5.00 4.88
C TYR A 151 12.65 3.88 5.69
N VAL A 152 13.72 3.26 5.19
CA VAL A 152 14.41 2.16 5.87
C VAL A 152 14.90 2.57 7.25
N ARG A 153 15.48 3.78 7.37
CA ARG A 153 15.92 4.30 8.68
C ARG A 153 14.76 4.42 9.67
N ARG A 154 13.65 5.05 9.25
CA ARG A 154 12.46 5.22 10.12
C ARG A 154 11.79 3.90 10.46
N ALA A 155 11.68 2.99 9.48
CA ALA A 155 11.06 1.68 9.66
C ALA A 155 11.86 0.81 10.65
N ARG A 156 13.19 0.80 10.56
CA ARG A 156 14.06 0.12 11.52
C ARG A 156 13.96 0.74 12.91
N ALA A 157 13.96 2.08 13.01
CA ALA A 157 13.78 2.78 14.29
C ALA A 157 12.43 2.47 14.97
N HIS A 158 11.36 2.32 14.17
CA HIS A 158 10.05 1.91 14.67
C HIS A 158 10.01 0.42 15.10
N GLY A 159 10.94 -0.39 14.61
CA GLY A 159 11.08 -1.81 14.94
C GLY A 159 10.42 -2.75 13.94
N LEU A 160 10.35 -2.38 12.66
CA LEU A 160 9.93 -3.29 11.59
C LEU A 160 11.05 -4.29 11.23
N ALA A 161 10.68 -5.47 10.74
CA ALA A 161 11.63 -6.47 10.25
C ALA A 161 11.98 -6.16 8.78
N VAL A 162 12.89 -5.19 8.58
CA VAL A 162 13.21 -4.65 7.25
C VAL A 162 14.38 -5.39 6.60
N THR A 163 14.09 -6.09 5.50
CA THR A 163 15.08 -6.54 4.51
C THR A 163 15.26 -5.44 3.47
N ALA A 164 16.41 -4.74 3.50
CA ALA A 164 16.67 -3.61 2.62
C ALA A 164 17.80 -3.91 1.64
N HIS A 165 17.52 -3.85 0.35
CA HIS A 165 18.48 -3.98 -0.74
C HIS A 165 18.64 -2.62 -1.46
N LEU A 166 19.44 -1.75 -0.85
CA LEU A 166 19.85 -0.47 -1.43
C LEU A 166 21.15 -0.69 -2.20
N TYR A 167 21.04 -1.25 -3.40
CA TYR A 167 22.12 -1.97 -4.08
C TYR A 167 23.14 -1.07 -4.82
N GLY A 168 23.05 0.25 -4.66
CA GLY A 168 23.94 1.18 -5.36
C GLY A 168 23.57 1.24 -6.85
N PRO A 169 24.54 1.04 -7.77
CA PRO A 169 24.28 1.14 -9.20
C PRO A 169 23.09 0.30 -9.69
N GLY A 170 22.13 1.01 -10.27
CA GLY A 170 21.01 0.48 -11.02
C GLY A 170 19.89 1.51 -11.17
N THR A 171 18.99 1.22 -12.11
CA THR A 171 18.04 2.18 -12.69
C THR A 171 16.59 1.70 -12.53
N HIS A 172 15.64 2.55 -12.90
CA HIS A 172 14.20 2.30 -12.79
C HIS A 172 13.69 1.37 -13.90
N THR A 173 14.21 0.13 -13.94
CA THR A 173 13.98 -0.79 -15.06
C THR A 173 13.67 -2.22 -14.62
N TRP A 174 13.00 -2.96 -15.52
CA TRP A 174 12.50 -4.31 -15.28
C TRP A 174 13.55 -5.34 -14.80
N PRO A 175 14.78 -5.40 -15.37
CA PRO A 175 15.77 -6.38 -14.93
C PRO A 175 16.11 -6.30 -13.44
N TYR A 176 16.14 -5.09 -12.88
CA TYR A 176 16.34 -4.90 -11.43
C TYR A 176 15.12 -5.38 -10.64
N TRP A 177 13.90 -5.06 -11.09
CA TRP A 177 12.68 -5.49 -10.40
C TRP A 177 12.51 -7.01 -10.40
N GLU A 178 12.80 -7.68 -11.51
CA GLU A 178 12.75 -9.15 -11.60
C GLU A 178 13.74 -9.82 -10.65
N ARG A 179 14.98 -9.31 -10.60
CA ARG A 179 16.01 -9.77 -9.65
C ARG A 179 15.54 -9.62 -8.21
N GLU A 180 15.01 -8.44 -7.86
CA GLU A 180 14.61 -8.14 -6.49
C GLU A 180 13.30 -8.82 -6.09
N LEU A 181 12.37 -9.04 -7.02
CA LEU A 181 11.18 -9.85 -6.79
C LEU A 181 11.58 -11.29 -6.44
N THR A 182 12.47 -11.89 -7.23
CA THR A 182 12.98 -13.25 -6.98
C THR A 182 13.59 -13.39 -5.58
N ARG A 183 14.32 -12.36 -5.13
CA ARG A 183 14.91 -12.30 -3.78
C ARG A 183 13.87 -12.08 -2.68
N ALA A 184 12.80 -11.34 -2.97
CA ALA A 184 11.72 -11.07 -2.03
C ALA A 184 10.76 -12.26 -1.86
N LEU A 185 10.67 -13.15 -2.86
CA LEU A 185 9.71 -14.27 -2.88
C LEU A 185 9.73 -15.09 -1.58
N PRO A 186 10.87 -15.58 -1.05
CA PRO A 186 10.87 -16.35 0.19
C PRO A 186 10.21 -15.61 1.36
N LEU A 187 10.47 -14.30 1.52
CA LEU A 187 9.85 -13.47 2.55
C LEU A 187 8.35 -13.30 2.33
N LEU A 188 7.91 -13.18 1.08
CA LEU A 188 6.50 -12.98 0.73
C LEU A 188 5.67 -14.27 0.81
N THR A 189 6.30 -15.43 0.61
CA THR A 189 5.63 -16.73 0.58
C THR A 189 5.86 -17.58 1.82
N ASP A 190 6.66 -17.11 2.78
CA ASP A 190 6.96 -17.86 4.01
C ASP A 190 5.64 -18.23 4.72
N PRO A 191 5.32 -19.53 4.86
CA PRO A 191 4.14 -19.95 5.58
C PRO A 191 4.25 -19.47 7.03
N VAL A 192 3.29 -18.63 7.43
CA VAL A 192 3.25 -18.05 8.76
C VAL A 192 3.12 -19.17 9.79
N ALA A 193 4.14 -19.33 10.66
CA ALA A 193 4.10 -20.21 11.83
C ALA A 193 3.06 -19.75 12.87
#